data_AF-K1QG18-F1
#
_entry.id   AF-K1QG18-F1
#
_cell.length_a   1.000
_cell.length_b   1.000
_cell.length_c   1.000
_cell.angle_alpha   90.00
_cell.angle_beta   90.00
_cell.angle_gamma   90.00
#
_symmetry.space_group_name_H-M   'P 1'
#
loop_
_entity.id
_entity.type
_entity.pdbx_description
1 polymer ?
#
loop_
_entity_poly.entity_id
_entity_poly.type
_entity_poly.pdbx_seq_one_letter_code
_entity_poly.pdbx_strand_id
1 'polypeptide(L)'
;MSNVTQNGEQLNYKTLEELNNLKVHQRMPTIVFLFILIPFGVVGNIVTILVYGLKYRPSTFRVYILTLAIVDLLSCFIGMPVELADNLLPLVFYDEMLCKVGKFSGQILKIGSALIIFLMAVCRYQKICRPFSTNISTEIARNMCIFTMVVAVSFSWPFLILQGTQYKHYDGGVVGYDCSVDSDVKHTIYPFVYTIVTFGLYMFVFFSLLILYTLIILNIRRHNKVEETEHKIDPRITQIMIAITVAFVVSYLPDCILDANSTFNKGDTLPYTPLVVGSLPLLAILYFVNNVVNPIIYYIGDTKFRKIIKQKCLRVVYIIHRSGGVSSSNVSAMSDTYRTECHGHTDSKPTKAVSNAQPTSPENSNTQL
;
A
#
# COMPACT_ATOMS: atom_id res chain seq x y z
N MET A 1 -29.08 -15.88 -20.50
CA MET A 1 -28.94 -17.34 -20.62
C MET A 1 -27.58 -17.76 -20.11
N SER A 2 -27.51 -18.42 -18.96
CA SER A 2 -26.33 -19.18 -18.57
C SER A 2 -26.76 -20.28 -17.62
N ASN A 3 -27.00 -21.47 -18.17
CA ASN A 3 -27.12 -22.70 -17.42
C ASN A 3 -25.80 -22.90 -16.66
N VAL A 4 -25.84 -22.93 -15.33
CA VAL A 4 -24.70 -23.36 -14.54
C VAL A 4 -24.69 -24.89 -14.57
N THR A 5 -23.99 -25.47 -15.54
CA THR A 5 -23.77 -26.91 -15.64
C THR A 5 -22.58 -27.30 -14.77
N GLN A 6 -22.86 -27.97 -13.65
CA GLN A 6 -21.90 -28.83 -12.96
C GLN A 6 -22.29 -30.28 -13.28
N ASN A 7 -21.35 -31.07 -13.82
CA ASN A 7 -21.54 -32.51 -14.10
C ASN A 7 -22.69 -32.91 -15.04
N GLY A 8 -23.11 -32.06 -15.98
CA GLY A 8 -24.09 -32.44 -17.01
C GLY A 8 -25.54 -32.59 -16.53
N GLU A 9 -25.83 -32.27 -15.26
CA GLU A 9 -27.19 -32.13 -14.75
C GLU A 9 -27.57 -30.64 -14.72
N GLN A 10 -28.75 -30.31 -15.27
CA GLN A 10 -29.37 -29.01 -15.05
C GLN A 10 -29.78 -28.92 -13.57
N LEU A 11 -28.99 -28.21 -12.75
CA LEU A 11 -29.44 -27.86 -11.41
C LEU A 11 -30.65 -26.93 -11.54
N ASN A 12 -31.83 -27.48 -11.30
CA ASN A 12 -33.08 -26.73 -11.22
C ASN A 12 -33.12 -26.03 -9.86
N TYR A 13 -32.38 -24.92 -9.72
CA TYR A 13 -32.39 -24.11 -8.49
C TYR A 13 -33.80 -23.58 -8.29
N LYS A 14 -34.40 -23.87 -7.13
CA LYS A 14 -35.79 -23.52 -6.87
C LYS A 14 -35.92 -22.17 -6.19
N THR A 15 -34.83 -21.65 -5.59
CA THR A 15 -34.86 -20.41 -4.82
C THR A 15 -33.64 -19.51 -5.07
N LEU A 16 -33.82 -18.19 -4.85
CA LEU A 16 -32.74 -17.19 -4.90
C LEU A 16 -31.62 -17.50 -3.89
N GLU A 17 -31.98 -18.04 -2.74
CA GLU A 17 -31.07 -18.36 -1.64
C GLU A 17 -30.08 -19.47 -2.02
N GLU A 18 -30.57 -20.56 -2.64
CA GLU A 18 -29.71 -21.66 -3.13
C GLU A 18 -28.66 -21.13 -4.13
N LEU A 19 -29.09 -20.27 -5.05
CA LEU A 19 -28.21 -19.70 -6.06
C LEU A 19 -27.20 -18.71 -5.47
N ASN A 20 -27.63 -17.92 -4.47
CA ASN A 20 -26.73 -17.03 -3.73
C ASN A 20 -25.65 -17.85 -3.01
N ASN A 21 -26.03 -18.90 -2.28
CA ASN A 21 -25.10 -19.77 -1.55
C ASN A 21 -24.09 -20.45 -2.49
N LEU A 22 -24.52 -20.89 -3.68
CA LEU A 22 -23.63 -21.44 -4.69
C LEU A 22 -22.56 -20.41 -5.12
N LYS A 23 -22.95 -19.16 -5.37
CA LYS A 23 -22.02 -18.10 -5.74
C LYS A 23 -21.10 -17.68 -4.61
N VAL A 24 -21.60 -17.66 -3.37
CA VAL A 24 -20.76 -17.44 -2.19
C VAL A 24 -19.71 -18.54 -2.11
N HIS A 25 -20.10 -19.81 -2.29
CA HIS A 25 -19.16 -20.93 -2.29
C HIS A 25 -18.06 -20.76 -3.35
N GLN A 26 -18.42 -20.31 -4.55
CA GLN A 26 -17.47 -20.01 -5.62
C GLN A 26 -16.52 -18.84 -5.27
N ARG A 27 -17.01 -17.82 -4.56
CA ARG A 27 -16.25 -16.64 -4.12
C ARG A 27 -15.48 -16.85 -2.80
N MET A 28 -15.56 -18.03 -2.18
CA MET A 28 -14.91 -18.33 -0.89
C MET A 28 -13.42 -17.98 -0.83
N PRO A 29 -12.57 -18.24 -1.85
CA PRO A 29 -11.17 -17.84 -1.80
C PRO A 29 -10.99 -16.34 -1.60
N THR A 30 -11.77 -15.53 -2.31
CA THR A 30 -11.80 -14.07 -2.21
C THR A 30 -12.25 -13.60 -0.82
N ILE A 31 -13.30 -14.22 -0.28
CA ILE A 31 -13.86 -13.91 1.03
C ILE A 31 -12.82 -14.16 2.13
N VAL A 32 -12.22 -15.35 2.14
CA VAL A 32 -11.18 -15.72 3.12
C VAL A 32 -9.98 -14.77 3.01
N PHE A 33 -9.57 -14.45 1.78
CA PHE A 33 -8.48 -13.52 1.54
C PHE A 33 -8.74 -12.12 2.11
N LEU A 34 -9.93 -11.54 1.89
CA LEU A 34 -10.32 -10.24 2.44
C LEU A 34 -10.41 -10.27 3.98
N PHE A 35 -11.00 -11.33 4.55
CA PHE A 35 -11.06 -11.52 6.00
C PHE A 35 -9.68 -11.53 6.67
N ILE A 36 -8.66 -12.04 5.96
CA ILE A 36 -7.28 -11.98 6.41
C ILE A 36 -6.70 -10.58 6.19
N LEU A 37 -6.81 -10.00 4.99
CA LEU A 37 -6.16 -8.72 4.69
C LEU A 37 -6.64 -7.56 5.58
N ILE A 38 -7.93 -7.46 5.87
CA ILE A 38 -8.51 -6.33 6.63
C ILE A 38 -7.80 -6.12 7.99
N PRO A 39 -7.73 -7.09 8.91
CA PRO A 39 -7.09 -6.89 10.21
C PRO A 39 -5.60 -6.59 10.09
N PHE A 40 -4.87 -7.27 9.20
CA PHE A 40 -3.44 -7.00 8.99
C PHE A 40 -3.20 -5.58 8.45
N GLY A 41 -4.03 -5.13 7.50
CA GLY A 41 -4.00 -3.80 6.94
C GLY A 41 -4.32 -2.72 7.98
N VAL A 42 -5.38 -2.91 8.77
CA VAL A 42 -5.76 -1.98 9.83
C VAL A 42 -4.64 -1.83 10.85
N VAL A 43 -4.15 -2.94 11.42
CA VAL A 43 -3.10 -2.92 12.45
C VAL A 43 -1.81 -2.33 11.88
N GLY A 44 -1.38 -2.79 10.69
CA GLY A 44 -0.14 -2.36 10.07
C GLY A 44 -0.11 -0.87 9.74
N ASN A 45 -1.20 -0.33 9.18
CA ASN A 45 -1.26 1.08 8.82
C ASN A 45 -1.41 1.99 10.04
N ILE A 46 -2.16 1.59 11.08
CA ILE A 46 -2.19 2.32 12.36
C ILE A 46 -0.79 2.39 12.97
N VAL A 47 -0.06 1.27 13.01
CA VAL A 47 1.33 1.25 13.51
C VAL A 47 2.22 2.17 12.67
N THR A 48 2.07 2.16 11.35
CA THR A 48 2.80 3.07 10.45
C THR A 48 2.54 4.53 10.79
N ILE A 49 1.26 4.92 10.93
CA ILE A 49 0.85 6.28 11.27
C ILE A 49 1.44 6.70 12.62
N LEU A 50 1.34 5.85 13.65
CA LEU A 50 1.84 6.15 14.99
C LEU A 50 3.37 6.28 15.02
N VAL A 51 4.09 5.37 14.38
CA VAL A 51 5.55 5.37 14.39
C VAL A 51 6.11 6.54 13.58
N TYR A 52 5.68 6.72 12.33
CA TYR A 52 6.15 7.84 11.50
C TYR A 52 5.62 9.20 12.00
N GLY A 53 4.40 9.24 12.55
CA GLY A 53 3.81 10.45 13.10
C GLY A 53 4.52 10.97 14.35
N LEU A 54 4.90 10.07 15.26
CA LEU A 54 5.41 10.45 16.59
C LEU A 54 6.93 10.36 16.72
N LYS A 55 7.63 9.55 15.89
CA LYS A 55 9.06 9.24 16.09
C LYS A 55 9.98 9.71 14.96
N TYR A 56 9.44 10.23 13.86
CA TYR A 56 10.24 10.69 12.71
C TYR A 56 10.20 12.21 12.59
N ARG A 57 11.36 12.81 12.28
CA ARG A 57 11.45 14.24 11.98
C ARG A 57 10.65 14.57 10.70
N PRO A 58 10.07 15.78 10.60
CA PRO A 58 9.41 16.22 9.38
C PRO A 58 10.33 16.08 8.17
N SER A 59 9.83 15.44 7.11
CA SER A 59 10.53 15.25 5.84
C SER A 59 9.52 14.93 4.74
N THR A 60 9.87 15.16 3.47
CA THR A 60 8.97 14.78 2.36
C THR A 60 8.70 13.28 2.33
N PHE A 61 9.67 12.46 2.73
CA PHE A 61 9.48 11.02 2.87
C PHE A 61 8.37 10.70 3.87
N ARG A 62 8.45 11.29 5.07
CA ARG A 62 7.44 11.11 6.11
C ARG A 62 6.05 11.56 5.65
N VAL A 63 5.95 12.66 4.89
CA VAL A 63 4.66 13.13 4.35
C VAL A 63 4.03 12.05 3.45
N TYR A 64 4.75 11.56 2.44
CA TYR A 64 4.20 10.55 1.53
C TYR A 64 3.83 9.24 2.22
N ILE A 65 4.67 8.75 3.14
CA ILE A 65 4.42 7.52 3.89
C ILE A 65 3.17 7.66 4.77
N LEU A 66 2.99 8.80 5.44
CA LEU A 66 1.81 9.05 6.25
C LEU A 66 0.55 9.20 5.39
N THR A 67 0.62 9.90 4.27
CA THR A 67 -0.52 10.02 3.34
C THR A 67 -0.92 8.64 2.81
N LEU A 68 0.06 7.83 2.39
CA LEU A 68 -0.19 6.48 1.88
C LEU A 68 -0.83 5.60 2.96
N ALA A 69 -0.28 5.60 4.17
CA ALA A 69 -0.84 4.83 5.29
C ALA A 69 -2.28 5.24 5.66
N ILE A 70 -2.64 6.53 5.51
CA ILE A 70 -4.02 6.99 5.70
C ILE A 70 -4.94 6.47 4.60
N VAL A 71 -4.52 6.56 3.33
CA VAL A 71 -5.29 6.04 2.18
C VAL A 71 -5.48 4.54 2.29
N ASP A 72 -4.43 3.79 2.62
CA ASP A 72 -4.47 2.35 2.81
C ASP A 72 -5.38 1.96 3.98
N LEU A 73 -5.31 2.69 5.10
CA LEU A 73 -6.18 2.46 6.26
C LEU A 73 -7.65 2.70 5.94
N LEU A 74 -7.96 3.79 5.23
CA LEU A 74 -9.32 4.06 4.75
C LEU A 74 -9.80 2.96 3.81
N SER A 75 -8.91 2.42 2.98
CA SER A 75 -9.25 1.30 2.09
C SER A 75 -9.57 0.03 2.87
N CYS A 76 -8.87 -0.21 3.98
CA CYS A 76 -9.17 -1.33 4.88
C CYS A 76 -10.52 -1.17 5.61
N PHE A 77 -10.97 0.07 5.87
CA PHE A 77 -12.25 0.34 6.57
C PHE A 77 -13.45 0.52 5.65
N ILE A 78 -13.23 0.87 4.38
CA ILE A 78 -14.31 1.21 3.44
C ILE A 78 -14.26 0.30 2.21
N GLY A 79 -13.14 0.32 1.48
CA GLY A 79 -12.99 -0.43 0.23
C GLY A 79 -13.11 -1.95 0.42
N MET A 80 -12.28 -2.52 1.29
CA MET A 80 -12.28 -3.97 1.54
C MET A 80 -13.60 -4.47 2.16
N PRO A 81 -14.25 -3.77 3.12
CA PRO A 81 -15.54 -4.21 3.65
C PRO A 81 -16.69 -4.17 2.64
N VAL A 82 -16.74 -3.14 1.76
CA VAL A 82 -17.72 -3.10 0.66
C VAL A 82 -17.49 -4.26 -0.30
N GLU A 83 -16.23 -4.53 -0.66
CA GLU A 83 -15.89 -5.69 -1.50
C GLU A 83 -16.23 -7.01 -0.81
N LEU A 84 -16.00 -7.13 0.50
CA LEU A 84 -16.35 -8.31 1.28
C LEU A 84 -17.87 -8.52 1.29
N ALA A 85 -18.65 -7.45 1.45
CA ALA A 85 -20.11 -7.50 1.41
C ALA A 85 -20.63 -7.95 0.02
N ASP A 86 -20.06 -7.44 -1.08
CA ASP A 86 -20.37 -7.87 -2.45
C ASP A 86 -20.07 -9.38 -2.64
N ASN A 87 -18.94 -9.86 -2.10
CA ASN A 87 -18.59 -11.27 -2.19
C ASN A 87 -19.46 -12.20 -1.31
N LEU A 88 -19.99 -11.70 -0.18
CA LEU A 88 -20.92 -12.42 0.71
C LEU A 88 -22.38 -12.37 0.22
N LEU A 89 -22.75 -11.34 -0.55
CA LEU A 89 -24.11 -11.07 -1.01
C LEU A 89 -24.19 -10.99 -2.55
N PRO A 90 -23.67 -11.99 -3.30
CA PRO A 90 -23.52 -11.90 -4.75
C PRO A 90 -24.85 -11.78 -5.55
N LEU A 91 -25.99 -12.06 -4.92
CA LEU A 91 -27.33 -11.97 -5.54
C LEU A 91 -28.40 -11.35 -4.63
N VAL A 92 -28.02 -10.91 -3.43
CA VAL A 92 -28.93 -10.36 -2.43
C VAL A 92 -28.42 -9.02 -1.88
N PHE A 93 -27.68 -8.27 -2.71
CA PHE A 93 -27.20 -6.93 -2.38
C PHE A 93 -28.29 -5.90 -2.71
N TYR A 94 -29.17 -5.63 -1.74
CA TYR A 94 -30.32 -4.73 -1.95
C TYR A 94 -30.01 -3.24 -1.75
N ASP A 95 -28.91 -2.91 -1.07
CA ASP A 95 -28.60 -1.53 -0.71
C ASP A 95 -27.84 -0.79 -1.83
N GLU A 96 -28.58 -0.12 -2.70
CA GLU A 96 -28.02 0.62 -3.83
C GLU A 96 -27.08 1.75 -3.39
N MET A 97 -27.41 2.46 -2.30
CA MET A 97 -26.62 3.59 -1.81
C MET A 97 -25.26 3.13 -1.30
N LEU A 98 -25.24 2.04 -0.53
CA LEU A 98 -24.00 1.42 -0.07
C LEU A 98 -23.14 0.96 -1.25
N CYS A 99 -23.75 0.41 -2.31
CA CYS A 99 -23.03 0.03 -3.52
C CYS A 99 -22.40 1.25 -4.21
N LYS A 100 -23.19 2.29 -4.50
CA LYS A 100 -22.76 3.52 -5.19
C LYS A 100 -21.64 4.23 -4.44
N VAL A 101 -21.89 4.58 -3.17
CA VAL A 101 -20.94 5.31 -2.33
C VAL A 101 -19.72 4.45 -1.99
N GLY A 102 -19.93 3.15 -1.74
CA GLY A 102 -18.87 2.20 -1.42
C GLY A 102 -17.89 2.01 -2.57
N LYS A 103 -18.39 1.70 -3.78
CA LYS A 103 -17.55 1.52 -4.97
C LYS A 103 -16.89 2.83 -5.39
N PHE A 104 -17.57 3.97 -5.30
CA PHE A 104 -16.97 5.31 -5.50
C PHE A 104 -15.81 5.58 -4.53
N SER A 105 -16.02 5.35 -3.23
CA SER A 105 -14.99 5.54 -2.21
C SER A 105 -13.80 4.60 -2.42
N GLY A 106 -14.06 3.33 -2.74
CA GLY A 106 -13.04 2.36 -3.11
C GLY A 106 -12.20 2.83 -4.29
N GLN A 107 -12.83 3.39 -5.32
CA GLN A 107 -12.12 3.89 -6.50
C GLN A 107 -11.24 5.10 -6.19
N ILE A 108 -11.69 6.04 -5.35
CA ILE A 108 -10.87 7.18 -4.90
C ILE A 108 -9.60 6.68 -4.22
N LEU A 109 -9.74 5.71 -3.32
CA LEU A 109 -8.62 5.19 -2.54
C LEU A 109 -7.66 4.39 -3.43
N LYS A 110 -8.18 3.61 -4.39
CA LYS A 110 -7.40 2.87 -5.38
C LYS A 110 -6.56 3.79 -6.26
N ILE A 111 -7.17 4.83 -6.85
CA ILE A 111 -6.46 5.83 -7.69
C ILE A 111 -5.53 6.70 -6.82
N GLY A 112 -5.98 7.11 -5.64
CA GLY A 112 -5.20 7.92 -4.71
C GLY A 112 -3.88 7.26 -4.32
N SER A 113 -3.90 5.97 -3.97
CA SER A 113 -2.67 5.23 -3.67
C SER A 113 -1.72 5.21 -4.86
N ALA A 114 -2.22 4.96 -6.07
CA ALA A 114 -1.39 4.93 -7.29
C ALA A 114 -0.69 6.28 -7.53
N LEU A 115 -1.42 7.38 -7.38
CA LEU A 115 -0.89 8.74 -7.57
C LEU A 115 0.12 9.12 -6.47
N ILE A 116 -0.10 8.72 -5.21
CA ILE A 116 0.87 8.95 -4.13
C ILE A 116 2.18 8.20 -4.39
N ILE A 117 2.11 6.95 -4.85
CA ILE A 117 3.30 6.17 -5.21
C ILE A 117 4.05 6.81 -6.39
N PHE A 118 3.32 7.32 -7.38
CA PHE A 118 3.91 8.13 -8.44
C PHE A 118 4.63 9.38 -7.90
N LEU A 119 4.02 10.13 -6.98
CA LEU A 119 4.67 11.28 -6.35
C LEU A 119 5.93 10.90 -5.56
N MET A 120 5.92 9.73 -4.90
CA MET A 120 7.10 9.20 -4.23
C MET A 120 8.26 8.99 -5.21
N ALA A 121 7.98 8.38 -6.37
CA ALA A 121 8.98 8.19 -7.43
C ALA A 121 9.51 9.52 -8.00
N VAL A 122 8.62 10.48 -8.27
CA VAL A 122 9.02 11.84 -8.73
C VAL A 122 9.92 12.51 -7.70
N CYS A 123 9.56 12.45 -6.41
CA CYS A 123 10.36 13.03 -5.34
C CYS A 123 11.74 12.37 -5.23
N ARG A 124 11.85 11.05 -5.42
CA ARG A 124 13.15 10.37 -5.45
C ARG A 124 13.97 10.76 -6.66
N TYR A 125 13.35 10.79 -7.83
CA TYR A 125 14.02 11.19 -9.07
C TYR A 125 14.62 12.59 -8.94
N GLN A 126 13.88 13.57 -8.41
CA GLN A 126 14.43 14.92 -8.21
C GLN A 126 15.62 14.93 -7.26
N LYS A 127 15.53 14.21 -6.12
CA LYS A 127 16.63 14.15 -5.14
C LYS A 127 17.89 13.47 -5.66
N ILE A 128 17.75 12.45 -6.51
CA ILE A 128 18.88 11.62 -6.96
C ILE A 128 19.43 12.12 -8.30
N CYS A 129 18.56 12.40 -9.26
CA CYS A 129 18.94 12.73 -10.63
C CYS A 129 19.06 14.24 -10.89
N ARG A 130 18.55 15.09 -9.98
CA ARG A 130 18.63 16.56 -10.09
C ARG A 130 19.08 17.23 -8.78
N PRO A 131 20.29 16.94 -8.29
CA PRO A 131 20.77 17.43 -6.99
C PRO A 131 20.84 18.97 -6.88
N PHE A 132 21.01 19.68 -8.00
CA PHE A 132 21.06 21.15 -8.06
C PHE A 132 19.70 21.82 -8.28
N SER A 133 18.62 21.05 -8.37
CA SER A 133 17.26 21.60 -8.46
C SER A 133 16.73 22.01 -7.09
N THR A 134 15.75 22.91 -7.06
CA THR A 134 15.05 23.26 -5.82
C THR A 134 14.38 22.01 -5.24
N ASN A 135 14.85 21.59 -4.06
CA ASN A 135 14.31 20.42 -3.38
C ASN A 135 12.84 20.66 -3.03
N ILE A 136 12.00 19.64 -3.23
CA ILE A 136 10.61 19.65 -2.75
C ILE A 136 10.62 19.87 -1.22
N SER A 137 9.99 20.95 -0.77
CA SER A 137 9.75 21.21 0.65
C SER A 137 8.64 20.31 1.20
N THR A 138 8.54 20.18 2.52
CA THR A 138 7.44 19.43 3.16
C THR A 138 6.06 20.01 2.85
N GLU A 139 5.98 21.33 2.71
CA GLU A 139 4.76 22.03 2.33
C GLU A 139 4.34 21.73 0.89
N ILE A 140 5.28 21.79 -0.05
CA ILE A 140 5.02 21.43 -1.44
C ILE A 140 4.57 19.96 -1.52
N ALA A 141 5.25 19.04 -0.84
CA ALA A 141 4.87 17.63 -0.82
C ALA A 141 3.45 17.40 -0.28
N ARG A 142 3.05 18.13 0.77
CA ARG A 142 1.69 18.07 1.32
C ARG A 142 0.66 18.57 0.31
N ASN A 143 0.92 19.71 -0.33
CA ASN A 143 0.02 20.28 -1.32
C ASN A 143 -0.10 19.37 -2.55
N MET A 144 0.99 18.73 -2.98
CA MET A 144 0.96 17.72 -4.05
C MET A 144 0.09 16.51 -3.66
N CYS A 145 0.17 16.02 -2.42
CA CYS A 145 -0.68 14.93 -1.94
C CYS A 145 -2.17 15.31 -2.00
N ILE A 146 -2.52 16.51 -1.50
CA ILE A 146 -3.91 17.01 -1.53
C ILE A 146 -4.39 17.12 -2.98
N PHE A 147 -3.57 17.71 -3.86
CA PHE A 147 -3.88 17.82 -5.28
C PHE A 147 -4.13 16.44 -5.92
N THR A 148 -3.28 15.44 -5.65
CA THR A 148 -3.50 14.09 -6.20
C THR A 148 -4.76 13.42 -5.67
N MET A 149 -5.17 13.70 -4.42
CA MET A 149 -6.45 13.20 -3.91
C MET A 149 -7.64 13.88 -4.59
N VAL A 150 -7.56 15.18 -4.87
CA VAL A 150 -8.58 15.87 -5.68
C VAL A 150 -8.66 15.28 -7.09
N VAL A 151 -7.52 15.02 -7.73
CA VAL A 151 -7.48 14.32 -9.03
C VAL A 151 -8.12 12.94 -8.92
N ALA A 152 -7.83 12.16 -7.88
CA ALA A 152 -8.44 10.85 -7.68
C ALA A 152 -9.98 10.93 -7.58
N VAL A 153 -10.52 11.92 -6.85
CA VAL A 153 -11.97 12.18 -6.80
C VAL A 153 -12.52 12.53 -8.18
N SER A 154 -11.84 13.40 -8.93
CA SER A 154 -12.23 13.82 -10.28
C SER A 154 -12.18 12.70 -11.33
N PHE A 155 -11.41 11.63 -11.12
CA PHE A 155 -11.47 10.43 -11.97
C PHE A 155 -12.44 9.36 -11.45
N SER A 156 -12.91 9.49 -10.21
CA SER A 156 -13.78 8.51 -9.57
C SER A 156 -15.26 8.87 -9.67
N TRP A 157 -15.64 10.15 -9.86
CA TRP A 157 -17.05 10.57 -9.88
C TRP A 157 -17.98 9.76 -10.82
N PRO A 158 -17.55 9.23 -11.99
CA PRO A 158 -18.45 8.45 -12.83
C PRO A 158 -18.94 7.17 -12.13
N PHE A 159 -18.23 6.64 -11.13
CA PHE A 159 -18.71 5.49 -10.34
C PHE A 159 -20.04 5.75 -9.64
N LEU A 160 -20.36 7.00 -9.27
CA LEU A 160 -21.65 7.34 -8.64
C LEU A 160 -22.84 7.14 -9.59
N ILE A 161 -22.57 7.15 -10.90
CA ILE A 161 -23.57 6.94 -11.96
C ILE A 161 -23.47 5.52 -12.51
N LEU A 162 -22.25 5.00 -12.68
CA LEU A 162 -21.98 3.73 -13.35
C LEU A 162 -22.21 2.50 -12.46
N GLN A 163 -21.95 2.60 -11.16
CA GLN A 163 -22.17 1.50 -10.23
C GLN A 163 -23.55 1.63 -9.58
N GLY A 164 -24.14 0.51 -9.20
CA GLY A 164 -25.46 0.46 -8.59
C GLY A 164 -25.97 -0.97 -8.53
N THR A 165 -27.29 -1.09 -8.53
CA THR A 165 -27.94 -2.40 -8.46
C THR A 165 -28.09 -2.99 -9.85
N GLN A 166 -27.49 -4.16 -10.07
CA GLN A 166 -27.65 -4.92 -11.29
C GLN A 166 -28.66 -6.05 -11.10
N TYR A 167 -29.73 -6.02 -11.88
CA TYR A 167 -30.75 -7.09 -11.92
C TYR A 167 -30.26 -8.27 -12.78
N LYS A 168 -30.25 -9.47 -12.20
CA LYS A 168 -29.90 -10.72 -12.89
C LYS A 168 -31.09 -11.66 -12.89
N HIS A 169 -31.60 -11.95 -14.09
CA HIS A 169 -32.67 -12.92 -14.30
C HIS A 169 -32.11 -14.33 -14.45
N TYR A 170 -32.71 -15.25 -13.72
CA TYR A 170 -32.39 -16.67 -13.71
C TYR A 170 -33.62 -17.50 -14.12
N ASP A 171 -33.38 -18.74 -14.53
CA ASP A 171 -34.42 -19.70 -14.86
C ASP A 171 -35.38 -19.90 -13.67
N GLY A 172 -36.62 -20.28 -13.96
CA GLY A 172 -37.67 -20.33 -12.93
C GLY A 172 -38.17 -18.95 -12.48
N GLY A 173 -37.82 -17.86 -13.16
CA GLY A 173 -38.33 -16.51 -12.89
C GLY A 173 -37.69 -15.83 -11.68
N VAL A 174 -36.58 -16.35 -11.18
CA VAL A 174 -35.85 -15.80 -10.03
C VAL A 174 -35.06 -14.55 -10.46
N VAL A 175 -35.11 -13.50 -9.64
CA VAL A 175 -34.37 -12.26 -9.86
C VAL A 175 -33.42 -12.02 -8.69
N GLY A 176 -32.13 -11.86 -9.00
CA GLY A 176 -31.11 -11.48 -8.03
C GLY A 176 -30.61 -10.05 -8.23
N TYR A 177 -30.05 -9.49 -7.16
CA TYR A 177 -29.58 -8.11 -7.04
C TYR A 177 -28.09 -8.13 -6.68
N ASP A 178 -27.26 -7.59 -7.57
CA ASP A 178 -25.79 -7.60 -7.45
C ASP A 178 -25.26 -6.16 -7.42
N CYS A 179 -24.23 -5.89 -6.62
CA CYS A 179 -23.57 -4.58 -6.59
C CYS A 179 -22.53 -4.50 -7.72
N SER A 180 -22.93 -3.93 -8.86
CA SER A 180 -22.10 -3.93 -10.07
C SER A 180 -22.44 -2.74 -10.96
N VAL A 181 -22.09 -2.82 -12.25
CA VAL A 181 -22.53 -1.84 -13.24
C VAL A 181 -24.05 -1.82 -13.28
N ASP A 182 -24.62 -0.65 -12.98
CA ASP A 182 -26.05 -0.41 -12.83
C ASP A 182 -26.79 -0.81 -14.12
N SER A 183 -27.91 -1.52 -13.98
CA SER A 183 -28.69 -2.02 -15.12
C SER A 183 -29.12 -0.91 -16.08
N ASP A 184 -29.35 0.30 -15.58
CA ASP A 184 -29.80 1.45 -16.40
C ASP A 184 -28.73 1.93 -17.39
N VAL A 185 -27.45 1.72 -17.06
CA VAL A 185 -26.31 2.22 -17.86
C VAL A 185 -25.44 1.09 -18.42
N LYS A 186 -25.63 -0.15 -17.99
CA LYS A 186 -24.84 -1.32 -18.38
C LYS A 186 -24.70 -1.52 -19.89
N HIS A 187 -25.78 -1.29 -20.64
CA HIS A 187 -25.82 -1.49 -22.09
C HIS A 187 -25.46 -0.24 -22.90
N THR A 188 -25.09 0.85 -22.22
CA THR A 188 -24.64 2.09 -22.86
C THR A 188 -23.15 2.04 -23.18
N ILE A 189 -22.65 3.06 -23.87
CA ILE A 189 -21.21 3.22 -24.13
C ILE A 189 -20.43 3.72 -22.90
N TYR A 190 -21.11 4.21 -21.85
CA TYR A 190 -20.44 4.89 -20.73
C TYR A 190 -19.50 3.99 -19.93
N PRO A 191 -19.86 2.73 -19.54
CA PRO A 191 -18.93 1.84 -18.87
C PRO A 191 -17.68 1.57 -19.71
N PHE A 192 -17.84 1.39 -21.03
CA PHE A 192 -16.71 1.18 -21.94
C PHE A 192 -15.79 2.40 -21.96
N VAL A 193 -16.32 3.60 -22.20
CA VAL A 193 -15.52 4.85 -22.21
C VAL A 193 -14.77 5.03 -20.90
N TYR A 194 -15.45 4.79 -19.78
CA TYR A 194 -14.86 4.91 -18.46
C TYR A 194 -13.70 3.93 -18.25
N THR A 195 -13.87 2.66 -18.64
CA THR A 195 -12.79 1.67 -18.57
C THR A 195 -11.58 2.06 -19.43
N ILE A 196 -11.78 2.62 -20.63
CA ILE A 196 -10.68 3.13 -21.46
C ILE A 196 -9.92 4.27 -20.75
N VAL A 197 -10.64 5.20 -20.14
CA VAL A 197 -10.04 6.35 -19.44
C VAL A 197 -9.24 5.89 -18.22
N THR A 198 -9.78 4.99 -17.40
CA THR A 198 -9.07 4.48 -16.21
C THR A 198 -7.90 3.59 -16.60
N PHE A 199 -8.04 2.75 -17.62
CA PHE A 199 -6.94 1.95 -18.17
C PHE A 199 -5.80 2.86 -18.66
N GLY A 200 -6.12 3.94 -19.39
CA GLY A 200 -5.15 4.95 -19.81
C GLY A 200 -4.42 5.60 -18.65
N LEU A 201 -5.13 5.92 -17.56
CA LEU A 201 -4.54 6.46 -16.33
C LEU A 201 -3.56 5.48 -15.68
N TYR A 202 -3.94 4.21 -15.54
CA TYR A 202 -3.04 3.18 -14.98
C TYR A 202 -1.81 2.95 -15.85
N MET A 203 -1.98 2.88 -17.17
CA MET A 203 -0.86 2.77 -18.09
C MET A 203 0.08 3.98 -17.98
N PHE A 204 -0.46 5.20 -17.93
CA PHE A 204 0.35 6.39 -17.70
C PHE A 204 1.17 6.31 -16.41
N VAL A 205 0.55 5.88 -15.30
CA VAL A 205 1.24 5.70 -14.02
C VAL A 205 2.32 4.63 -14.14
N PHE A 206 2.02 3.44 -14.66
CA PHE A 206 2.98 2.35 -14.80
C PHE A 206 4.17 2.72 -15.69
N PHE A 207 3.92 3.29 -16.87
CA PHE A 207 5.00 3.73 -17.77
C PHE A 207 5.84 4.84 -17.14
N SER A 208 5.22 5.81 -16.47
CA SER A 208 5.96 6.87 -15.80
C SER A 208 6.82 6.32 -14.66
N LEU A 209 6.29 5.40 -13.85
CA LEU A 209 7.05 4.72 -12.80
C LEU A 209 8.24 3.93 -13.37
N LEU A 210 8.02 3.18 -14.46
CA LEU A 210 9.07 2.43 -15.14
C LEU A 210 10.20 3.36 -15.61
N ILE A 211 9.85 4.48 -16.27
CA ILE A 211 10.83 5.46 -16.75
C ILE A 211 11.57 6.09 -15.58
N LEU A 212 10.85 6.59 -14.56
CA LEU A 212 11.45 7.27 -13.41
C LEU A 212 12.42 6.35 -12.66
N TYR A 213 12.03 5.11 -12.37
CA TYR A 213 12.90 4.17 -11.66
C TYR A 213 14.07 3.68 -12.52
N THR A 214 13.88 3.53 -13.83
CA THR A 214 14.99 3.25 -14.75
C THR A 214 16.04 4.38 -14.68
N LEU A 215 15.61 5.64 -14.76
CA LEU A 215 16.50 6.80 -14.65
C LEU A 215 17.19 6.87 -13.27
N ILE A 216 16.45 6.60 -12.18
CA ILE A 216 17.02 6.55 -10.82
C ILE A 216 18.11 5.48 -10.73
N ILE A 217 17.84 4.26 -11.20
CA ILE A 217 18.79 3.14 -11.13
C ILE A 217 20.03 3.43 -11.99
N LEU A 218 19.85 3.99 -13.19
CA LEU A 218 20.97 4.36 -14.06
C LEU A 218 21.85 5.45 -13.41
N ASN A 219 21.25 6.48 -12.80
CA ASN A 219 22.04 7.53 -12.16
C ASN A 219 22.79 7.02 -10.92
N ILE A 220 22.17 6.15 -10.12
CA ILE A 220 22.84 5.47 -8.99
C ILE A 220 24.04 4.65 -9.48
N ARG A 221 23.87 3.87 -10.55
CA ARG A 221 24.96 3.07 -11.15
C ARG A 221 26.08 3.95 -11.69
N ARG A 222 25.76 5.12 -12.24
CA ARG A 222 26.75 6.08 -12.74
C ARG A 222 27.58 6.69 -11.61
N HIS A 223 26.95 7.17 -10.53
CA HIS A 223 27.67 7.72 -9.38
C HIS A 223 28.56 6.68 -8.68
N ASN A 224 28.07 5.45 -8.51
CA ASN A 224 28.87 4.37 -7.91
C ASN A 224 30.11 3.98 -8.74
N LYS A 225 30.18 4.35 -10.03
CA LYS A 225 31.36 4.13 -10.88
C LYS A 225 32.36 5.29 -10.83
N VAL A 226 31.94 6.48 -10.41
CA VAL A 226 32.72 7.73 -10.50
C VAL A 226 33.28 8.17 -9.14
N GLU A 227 32.61 7.85 -8.03
CA GLU A 227 33.05 8.24 -6.68
C GLU A 227 33.41 7.02 -5.82
N GLU A 228 34.71 6.81 -5.58
CA GLU A 228 35.22 5.96 -4.48
C GLU A 228 35.25 6.71 -3.13
N THR A 229 35.07 8.03 -3.13
CA THR A 229 35.22 8.87 -1.94
C THR A 229 34.09 9.92 -1.84
N GLU A 230 33.42 9.87 -0.70
CA GLU A 230 32.45 10.83 -0.13
C GLU A 230 30.99 10.87 -0.62
N HIS A 231 30.10 10.82 0.39
CA HIS A 231 28.66 11.04 0.41
C HIS A 231 27.73 9.99 -0.27
N LYS A 232 27.75 8.75 0.24
CA LYS A 232 26.69 7.75 -0.02
C LYS A 232 25.32 8.30 0.40
N ILE A 233 24.47 8.62 -0.59
CA ILE A 233 23.02 8.75 -0.40
C ILE A 233 22.54 7.46 0.29
N ASP A 234 21.83 7.55 1.42
CA ASP A 234 21.33 6.36 2.12
C ASP A 234 20.47 5.52 1.17
N PRO A 235 20.97 4.35 0.71
CA PRO A 235 20.28 3.57 -0.31
C PRO A 235 18.96 2.99 0.23
N ARG A 236 18.80 2.93 1.56
CA ARG A 236 17.68 2.25 2.21
C ARG A 236 16.35 2.91 1.91
N ILE A 237 16.29 4.26 1.93
CA ILE A 237 15.04 4.98 1.65
C ILE A 237 14.60 4.75 0.20
N THR A 238 15.54 4.78 -0.74
CA THR A 238 15.26 4.53 -2.16
C THR A 238 14.85 3.07 -2.40
N GLN A 239 15.51 2.11 -1.73
CA GLN A 239 15.14 0.69 -1.78
C GLN A 239 13.73 0.44 -1.25
N ILE A 240 13.35 1.07 -0.14
CA ILE A 240 11.99 1.01 0.41
C ILE A 240 10.97 1.50 -0.63
N MET A 241 11.22 2.64 -1.27
CA MET A 241 10.30 3.18 -2.27
C MET A 241 10.18 2.30 -3.52
N ILE A 242 11.31 1.76 -4.01
CA ILE A 242 11.32 0.79 -5.10
C ILE A 242 10.49 -0.44 -4.72
N ALA A 243 10.67 -0.97 -3.51
CA ALA A 243 9.92 -2.14 -3.04
C ALA A 243 8.41 -1.87 -2.97
N ILE A 244 7.99 -0.71 -2.48
CA ILE A 244 6.57 -0.29 -2.48
C ILE A 244 6.04 -0.23 -3.91
N THR A 245 6.78 0.39 -4.83
CA THR A 245 6.33 0.47 -6.23
C THR A 245 6.27 -0.90 -6.91
N VAL A 246 7.23 -1.78 -6.67
CA VAL A 246 7.17 -3.15 -7.21
C VAL A 246 5.95 -3.88 -6.68
N ALA A 247 5.67 -3.78 -5.38
CA ALA A 247 4.48 -4.40 -4.79
C ALA A 247 3.18 -3.84 -5.38
N PHE A 248 3.10 -2.52 -5.61
CA PHE A 248 2.00 -1.88 -6.31
C PHE A 248 1.82 -2.42 -7.73
N VAL A 249 2.88 -2.44 -8.55
CA VAL A 249 2.79 -2.94 -9.93
C VAL A 249 2.34 -4.40 -9.96
N VAL A 250 2.96 -5.26 -9.16
CA VAL A 250 2.62 -6.70 -9.14
C VAL A 250 1.19 -6.96 -8.68
N SER A 251 0.70 -6.20 -7.69
CA SER A 251 -0.65 -6.39 -7.16
C SER A 251 -1.76 -5.81 -8.06
N TYR A 252 -1.48 -4.73 -8.80
CA TYR A 252 -2.46 -4.07 -9.67
C TYR A 252 -2.52 -4.63 -11.10
N LEU A 253 -1.44 -5.25 -11.59
CA LEU A 253 -1.39 -5.80 -12.95
C LEU A 253 -2.51 -6.81 -13.25
N PRO A 254 -2.84 -7.78 -12.37
CA PRO A 254 -3.89 -8.75 -12.63
C PRO A 254 -5.26 -8.10 -12.85
N ASP A 255 -5.64 -7.17 -11.97
CA ASP A 255 -6.87 -6.37 -12.07
C ASP A 255 -6.92 -5.59 -13.39
N CYS A 256 -5.85 -4.88 -13.75
CA CYS A 256 -5.78 -4.14 -15.03
C CYS A 256 -5.95 -5.05 -16.25
N ILE A 257 -5.37 -6.24 -16.23
CA ILE A 257 -5.47 -7.22 -17.33
C ILE A 257 -6.91 -7.78 -17.41
N LEU A 258 -7.54 -8.07 -16.28
CA LEU A 258 -8.91 -8.59 -16.24
C LEU A 258 -9.94 -7.55 -16.67
N ASP A 259 -9.80 -6.30 -16.24
CA ASP A 259 -10.65 -5.19 -16.67
C ASP A 259 -10.52 -4.93 -18.18
N ALA A 260 -9.28 -4.98 -18.71
CA ALA A 260 -9.05 -4.86 -20.14
C ALA A 260 -9.68 -6.05 -20.91
N ASN A 261 -9.43 -7.29 -20.46
CA ASN A 261 -9.95 -8.48 -21.12
C ASN A 261 -11.48 -8.50 -21.16
N SER A 262 -12.14 -8.17 -20.03
CA SER A 262 -13.61 -8.09 -19.96
C SER A 262 -14.20 -7.01 -20.86
N THR A 263 -13.43 -5.96 -21.16
CA THR A 263 -13.87 -4.83 -21.99
C THR A 263 -13.65 -5.07 -23.48
N PHE A 264 -12.49 -5.59 -23.87
CA PHE A 264 -12.07 -5.75 -25.26
C PHE A 264 -12.42 -7.12 -25.85
N ASN A 265 -12.38 -8.19 -25.06
CA ASN A 265 -12.63 -9.56 -25.51
C ASN A 265 -14.02 -10.04 -25.08
N LYS A 266 -15.06 -9.30 -25.48
CA LYS A 266 -16.48 -9.62 -25.16
C LYS A 266 -16.96 -10.99 -25.67
N GLY A 267 -16.16 -11.69 -26.49
CA GLY A 267 -16.51 -12.96 -27.14
C GLY A 267 -15.78 -14.21 -26.64
N ASP A 268 -14.60 -14.09 -26.02
CA ASP A 268 -13.81 -15.24 -25.55
C ASP A 268 -13.98 -15.40 -24.03
N THR A 269 -15.09 -16.03 -23.64
CA THR A 269 -15.29 -16.37 -22.23
C THR A 269 -14.31 -17.46 -21.82
N LEU A 270 -13.48 -17.18 -20.81
CA LEU A 270 -12.67 -18.20 -20.15
C LEU A 270 -13.57 -19.40 -19.77
N PRO A 271 -13.06 -20.64 -19.87
CA PRO A 271 -13.86 -21.82 -19.64
C PRO A 271 -14.42 -21.80 -18.22
N TYR A 272 -15.73 -22.06 -18.09
CA TYR A 272 -16.44 -22.09 -16.81
C TYR A 272 -16.01 -23.33 -16.01
N THR A 273 -14.83 -23.27 -15.43
CA THR A 273 -14.28 -24.30 -14.55
C THR A 273 -14.29 -23.79 -13.11
N PRO A 274 -14.42 -24.68 -12.10
CA PRO A 274 -14.35 -24.27 -10.70
C PRO A 274 -13.08 -23.47 -10.37
N LEU A 275 -11.96 -23.81 -11.03
CA LEU A 275 -10.70 -23.10 -10.90
C LEU A 275 -10.82 -21.65 -11.40
N VAL A 276 -11.37 -21.43 -12.60
CA VAL A 276 -11.55 -20.10 -13.18
C VAL A 276 -12.51 -19.25 -12.37
N VAL A 277 -13.66 -19.82 -11.99
CA VAL A 277 -14.71 -19.09 -11.24
C VAL A 277 -14.24 -18.73 -9.82
N GLY A 278 -13.39 -19.56 -9.19
CA GLY A 278 -12.82 -19.25 -7.88
C GLY A 278 -11.59 -18.33 -7.91
N SER A 279 -10.75 -18.41 -8.95
CA SER A 279 -9.49 -17.66 -9.03
C SER A 279 -9.63 -16.27 -9.65
N LEU A 280 -10.51 -16.07 -10.65
CA LEU A 280 -10.65 -14.75 -11.29
C LEU A 280 -11.10 -13.64 -10.34
N PRO A 281 -12.11 -13.83 -9.48
CA PRO A 281 -12.50 -12.79 -8.53
C PRO A 281 -11.37 -12.46 -7.56
N LEU A 282 -10.59 -13.46 -7.14
CA LEU A 282 -9.41 -13.25 -6.29
C LEU A 282 -8.35 -12.41 -7.01
N LEU A 283 -8.04 -12.74 -8.26
CA LEU A 283 -7.09 -11.99 -9.09
C LEU A 283 -7.54 -10.54 -9.32
N ALA A 284 -8.85 -10.32 -9.51
CA ALA A 284 -9.43 -8.99 -9.69
C ALA A 284 -9.27 -8.10 -8.46
N ILE A 285 -9.13 -8.68 -7.26
CA ILE A 285 -8.98 -7.92 -6.02
C ILE A 285 -7.55 -7.93 -5.45
N LEU A 286 -6.57 -8.50 -6.18
CA LEU A 286 -5.18 -8.58 -5.70
C LEU A 286 -4.57 -7.21 -5.40
N TYR A 287 -5.08 -6.14 -6.00
CA TYR A 287 -4.64 -4.78 -5.72
C TYR A 287 -4.78 -4.39 -4.23
N PHE A 288 -5.67 -5.04 -3.46
CA PHE A 288 -5.77 -4.82 -2.01
C PHE A 288 -4.51 -5.22 -1.23
N VAL A 289 -3.66 -6.10 -1.77
CA VAL A 289 -2.36 -6.45 -1.15
C VAL A 289 -1.49 -5.21 -0.96
N ASN A 290 -1.55 -4.26 -1.89
CA ASN A 290 -0.82 -3.00 -1.82
C ASN A 290 -1.09 -2.23 -0.52
N ASN A 291 -2.32 -2.32 0.00
CA ASN A 291 -2.74 -1.59 1.19
C ASN A 291 -2.24 -2.26 2.49
N VAL A 292 -1.71 -3.48 2.41
CA VAL A 292 -1.27 -4.27 3.59
C VAL A 292 0.24 -4.48 3.61
N VAL A 293 0.88 -4.54 2.44
CA VAL A 293 2.31 -4.87 2.32
C VAL A 293 3.23 -3.74 2.77
N ASN A 294 2.77 -2.49 2.74
CA ASN A 294 3.57 -1.29 3.05
C ASN A 294 4.23 -1.34 4.45
N PRO A 295 3.49 -1.57 5.56
CA PRO A 295 4.07 -1.79 6.89
C PRO A 295 5.14 -2.88 6.96
N ILE A 296 4.98 -3.97 6.19
CA ILE A 296 5.94 -5.08 6.13
C ILE A 296 7.24 -4.60 5.46
N ILE A 297 7.12 -3.85 4.36
CA ILE A 297 8.26 -3.25 3.67
C ILE A 297 9.01 -2.28 4.61
N TYR A 298 8.30 -1.47 5.39
CA TYR A 298 8.93 -0.59 6.38
C TYR A 298 9.64 -1.37 7.48
N TYR A 299 9.05 -2.44 7.98
CA TYR A 299 9.69 -3.30 8.98
C TYR A 299 10.99 -3.94 8.48
N ILE A 300 11.04 -4.34 7.21
CA ILE A 300 12.23 -4.95 6.61
C ILE A 300 13.29 -3.88 6.31
N GLY A 301 12.89 -2.79 5.64
CA GLY A 301 13.81 -1.80 5.08
C GLY A 301 14.22 -0.67 6.03
N ASP A 302 13.35 -0.26 6.96
CA ASP A 302 13.62 0.84 7.89
C ASP A 302 14.08 0.32 9.26
N THR A 303 15.39 0.38 9.47
CA THR A 303 16.02 -0.09 10.72
C THR A 303 15.51 0.61 11.97
N LYS A 304 15.14 1.90 11.88
CA LYS A 304 14.62 2.66 13.01
C LYS A 304 13.19 2.23 13.32
N PHE A 305 12.37 2.06 12.28
CA PHE A 305 10.99 1.57 12.40
C PHE A 305 10.97 0.20 13.08
N ARG A 306 11.79 -0.73 12.58
CA ARG A 306 11.97 -2.08 13.14
C ARG A 306 12.38 -2.06 14.61
N LYS A 307 13.37 -1.22 14.98
CA LYS A 307 13.82 -1.10 16.38
C LYS A 307 12.69 -0.63 17.29
N ILE A 308 11.93 0.37 16.89
CA ILE A 308 10.79 0.89 17.67
C ILE A 308 9.73 -0.19 17.88
N ILE A 309 9.37 -0.94 16.83
CA ILE A 309 8.39 -2.03 16.94
C ILE A 309 8.90 -3.13 17.87
N LYS A 310 10.14 -3.61 17.69
CA LYS A 310 10.72 -4.65 18.56
C LYS A 310 10.69 -4.24 20.03
N GLN A 311 11.08 -3.01 20.35
CA GLN A 311 11.04 -2.48 21.73
C GLN A 311 9.63 -2.45 22.31
N LYS A 312 8.62 -2.04 21.52
CA LYS A 312 7.23 -2.01 21.96
C LYS A 312 6.64 -3.40 22.13
N CYS A 313 6.88 -4.32 21.20
CA CYS A 313 6.46 -5.72 21.30
C CYS A 313 7.06 -6.40 22.54
N LEU A 314 8.37 -6.23 22.79
CA LEU A 314 9.02 -6.76 23.99
C LEU A 314 8.39 -6.24 25.29
N ARG A 315 8.01 -4.95 25.32
CA ARG A 315 7.34 -4.35 26.48
C ARG A 315 5.93 -4.92 26.70
N VAL A 316 5.18 -5.18 25.63
CA VAL A 316 3.85 -5.82 25.71
C VAL A 316 3.98 -7.26 26.19
N VAL A 317 4.90 -8.03 25.62
CA VAL A 317 5.19 -9.41 26.06
C VAL A 317 5.59 -9.44 27.54
N TYR A 318 6.44 -8.51 28.00
CA TYR A 318 6.79 -8.38 29.41
C TYR A 318 5.56 -8.11 30.31
N ILE A 319 4.65 -7.22 29.90
CA ILE A 319 3.44 -6.90 30.67
C ILE A 319 2.49 -8.11 30.72
N ILE A 320 2.34 -8.85 29.62
CA ILE A 320 1.52 -10.06 29.56
C ILE A 320 2.12 -11.15 30.47
N HIS A 321 3.43 -11.39 30.41
CA HIS A 321 4.10 -12.37 31.29
C HIS A 321 4.03 -11.98 32.77
N ARG A 322 4.14 -10.69 33.10
CA ARG A 322 4.00 -10.20 34.48
C ARG A 322 2.57 -10.34 35.00
N SER A 323 1.57 -10.20 34.12
CA SER A 323 0.15 -10.41 34.46
C SER A 323 -0.21 -11.90 34.62
N GLY A 324 0.60 -12.80 34.06
CA GLY A 324 0.45 -14.27 34.14
C GLY A 324 1.20 -14.96 35.28
N GLY A 325 1.78 -14.24 36.25
CA GLY A 325 2.31 -14.82 37.49
C GLY A 325 3.63 -15.61 37.40
N VAL A 326 4.46 -15.39 36.37
CA VAL A 326 5.77 -16.08 36.25
C VAL A 326 6.91 -15.22 36.81
N SER A 327 7.80 -15.86 37.59
CA SER A 327 8.86 -15.23 38.40
C SER A 327 9.83 -14.34 37.61
N SER A 328 10.19 -13.20 38.23
CA SER A 328 10.79 -12.00 37.65
C SER A 328 12.31 -12.07 37.33
N SER A 329 12.97 -13.22 37.50
CA SER A 329 14.44 -13.31 37.46
C SER A 329 15.04 -13.36 36.04
N ASN A 330 14.32 -13.88 35.04
CA ASN A 330 14.89 -14.08 33.69
C ASN A 330 14.63 -12.93 32.70
N VAL A 331 13.73 -11.98 33.01
CA VAL A 331 13.32 -10.94 32.03
C VAL A 331 14.08 -9.62 32.20
N SER A 332 14.56 -9.31 33.40
CA SER A 332 15.40 -8.12 33.64
C SER A 332 16.70 -8.18 32.82
N ALA A 333 17.33 -9.36 32.73
CA ALA A 333 18.53 -9.59 31.92
C ALA A 333 18.31 -9.34 30.42
N MET A 334 17.11 -9.63 29.89
CA MET A 334 16.80 -9.44 28.47
C MET A 334 16.49 -7.97 28.12
N SER A 335 15.91 -7.21 29.07
CA SER A 335 15.71 -5.76 28.91
C SER A 335 17.01 -4.97 29.04
N ASP A 336 17.92 -5.39 29.93
CA ASP A 336 19.18 -4.68 30.15
C ASP A 336 20.18 -4.93 29.02
N THR A 337 20.28 -6.15 28.49
CA THR A 337 21.14 -6.47 27.33
C THR A 337 20.79 -5.63 26.08
N TYR A 338 19.50 -5.37 25.85
CA TYR A 338 19.04 -4.55 24.72
C TYR A 338 19.23 -3.04 24.94
N ARG A 339 19.31 -2.59 26.19
CA ARG A 339 19.52 -1.17 26.55
C ARG A 339 20.97 -0.75 26.31
N THR A 340 21.93 -1.64 26.57
CA THR A 340 23.36 -1.42 26.35
C THR A 340 23.71 -1.33 24.86
N GLU A 341 23.07 -2.11 23.98
CA GLU A 341 23.27 -2.01 22.52
C GLU A 341 22.83 -0.68 21.91
N CYS A 342 21.93 0.07 22.56
CA CYS A 342 21.43 1.35 22.05
C CYS A 342 22.29 2.57 22.43
N HIS A 343 23.15 2.45 23.45
CA HIS A 343 24.03 3.54 23.89
C HIS A 343 25.49 3.43 23.40
N GLY A 344 25.88 2.32 22.75
CA GLY A 344 27.24 2.11 22.24
C GLY A 344 27.60 2.77 20.90
N HIS A 345 26.75 3.62 20.33
CA HIS A 345 26.99 4.26 19.03
C HIS A 345 26.61 5.75 19.03
N THR A 346 27.22 6.49 19.94
CA THR A 346 27.40 7.94 19.83
C THR A 346 28.87 8.25 20.03
N ASP A 347 29.54 8.60 18.94
CA ASP A 347 30.79 9.37 18.82
C ASP A 347 31.73 9.40 20.03
N SER A 348 32.64 8.41 20.12
CA SER A 348 33.89 8.57 20.87
C SER A 348 34.97 9.10 19.93
N LYS A 349 35.03 10.42 19.73
CA LYS A 349 36.30 11.08 19.38
C LYS A 349 37.19 11.03 20.61
N PRO A 350 38.45 10.55 20.53
CA PRO A 350 39.36 10.62 21.66
C PRO A 350 39.79 12.08 21.85
N THR A 351 39.31 12.71 22.92
CA THR A 351 39.84 13.98 23.41
C THR A 351 41.27 13.73 23.88
N LYS A 352 42.25 14.19 23.10
CA LYS A 352 43.66 14.23 23.55
C LYS A 352 43.74 15.17 24.74
N ALA A 353 44.07 14.62 25.91
CA ALA A 353 44.50 15.39 27.06
C ALA A 353 45.84 16.06 26.72
N VAL A 354 45.83 17.39 26.60
CA VAL A 354 47.06 18.20 26.52
C VAL A 354 47.57 18.35 27.95
N SER A 355 48.59 17.55 28.26
CA SER A 355 49.46 17.74 29.42
C SER A 355 50.41 18.90 29.11
N ASN A 356 50.26 20.01 29.82
CA ASN A 356 51.22 21.11 29.81
C ASN A 356 52.50 20.67 30.55
N ALA A 357 53.55 20.39 29.80
CA ALA A 357 54.91 20.36 30.29
C ALA A 357 55.69 21.50 29.62
N GLN A 358 56.04 22.52 30.41
CA GLN A 358 56.96 23.59 30.02
C GLN A 358 58.39 23.03 29.88
N PRO A 359 59.12 23.36 28.80
CA PRO A 359 60.57 23.38 28.82
C PRO A 359 61.06 24.82 29.01
N THR A 360 61.79 25.06 30.09
CA THR A 360 62.62 26.24 30.27
C THR A 360 63.99 26.02 29.62
N SER A 361 64.35 26.87 28.66
CA SER A 361 65.74 27.15 28.29
C SER A 361 65.88 28.67 28.01
N PRO A 362 67.09 29.22 28.22
CA PRO A 362 67.31 30.64 28.51
C PRO A 362 67.63 31.45 27.24
N GLU A 363 67.37 32.77 27.25
CA GLU A 363 68.34 33.80 26.84
C GLU A 363 67.79 35.24 26.87
N ASN A 364 68.66 36.11 27.36
CA ASN A 364 68.90 37.50 26.96
C ASN A 364 67.90 38.60 27.38
N SER A 365 68.20 39.17 28.55
CA SER A 365 67.83 40.55 28.91
C SER A 365 69.08 41.43 28.82
N ASN A 366 68.94 42.52 28.08
CA ASN A 366 69.89 43.60 27.91
C ASN A 366 70.25 44.26 29.24
N THR A 367 71.54 44.52 29.44
CA THR A 367 72.06 45.48 30.42
C THR A 367 72.18 46.85 29.74
N GLN A 368 71.48 47.85 30.24
CA GLN A 368 71.92 49.25 30.14
C GLN A 368 72.50 49.65 31.50
N LEU A 369 73.69 50.26 31.42
CA LEU A 369 74.49 50.90 32.47
C LEU A 369 75.25 49.98 33.44
#